data_AF-A0A016TR05-F1
#
_entry.id   AF-A0A016TR05-F1
#
_cell.length_a   1.000
_cell.length_b   1.000
_cell.length_c   1.000
_cell.angle_alpha   90.00
_cell.angle_beta   90.00
_cell.angle_gamma   90.00
#
_symmetry.space_group_name_H-M   'P 1'
#
loop_
_entity.id
_entity.type
_entity.pdbx_description
1 polymer ?
#
loop_
_entity_poly.entity_id
_entity_poly.type
_entity_poly.pdbx_seq_one_letter_code
_entity_poly.pdbx_strand_id
1 'polypeptide(L)'
;MKSRKVQQMSVDVSALYEICQRLEETSTKDSGDFQCCIDAVKSSDASTKKLAIQIVFRFFDSFPDKRVSALNTLMSQLNEPDVEVQKLVIKGLPSTCQRHADYVDQVGDVLAQLLSAHDRQESLLVRKSLSSLLVSHPKPTLVAMYCAVNDAENIDEKVTMLKFMDEKVSRLLKGELSPLMKRKIAKIYKAMLVSATPDEIELVLRFMGKSTQISDEEKLAVFTEALEELVERGLELDAEIDDGDAQDFISTVNNVVKIVLILNSAARSYTMPRKMTNYLFSKFGKLRLIHASDRKDIMKVLATVTHLGSYEEPDDFSCVIKLFDYLRVIFLDILCIWNERQCTNHLILNHIVLQFSDFRRFEHPISNVVND
;
A
#
# COMPACT_ATOMS: atom_id res chain seq x y z
N MET A 1 59.76 8.59 -8.83
CA MET A 1 58.70 8.98 -7.86
C MET A 1 58.12 7.71 -7.27
N LYS A 2 58.44 7.39 -6.01
CA LYS A 2 57.89 6.24 -5.29
C LYS A 2 56.50 6.61 -4.77
N SER A 3 55.44 6.05 -5.36
CA SER A 3 54.09 6.12 -4.80
C SER A 3 54.08 5.45 -3.43
N ARG A 4 53.81 6.25 -2.40
CA ARG A 4 53.47 5.78 -1.05
C ARG A 4 52.17 4.97 -1.17
N LYS A 5 52.28 3.65 -1.09
CA LYS A 5 51.16 2.82 -0.64
C LYS A 5 50.81 3.30 0.76
N VAL A 6 49.60 3.84 0.91
CA VAL A 6 48.96 3.97 2.22
C VAL A 6 48.80 2.54 2.73
N GLN A 7 49.69 2.13 3.65
CA GLN A 7 49.51 0.89 4.41
C GLN A 7 48.27 1.08 5.27
N GLN A 8 47.16 0.53 4.81
CA GLN A 8 45.99 0.30 5.62
C GLN A 8 46.42 -0.69 6.70
N MET A 9 46.59 -0.22 7.94
CA MET A 9 46.88 -1.07 9.10
C MET A 9 45.72 -2.06 9.22
N SER A 10 45.93 -3.32 8.84
CA SER A 10 44.92 -4.35 8.96
C SER A 10 44.81 -4.73 10.44
N VAL A 11 43.83 -4.17 11.12
CA VAL A 11 43.44 -4.63 12.46
C VAL A 11 42.94 -6.06 12.33
N ASP A 12 43.52 -6.99 13.08
CA ASP A 12 43.11 -8.39 13.11
C ASP A 12 42.28 -8.70 14.38
N VAL A 13 41.75 -9.94 14.46
CA VAL A 13 40.93 -10.40 15.58
C VAL A 13 41.66 -10.29 16.92
N SER A 14 42.97 -10.61 16.95
CA SER A 14 43.79 -10.54 18.18
C SER A 14 43.90 -9.10 18.69
N ALA A 15 44.18 -8.15 17.81
CA ALA A 15 44.23 -6.74 18.13
C ALA A 15 42.88 -6.22 18.66
N LEU A 16 41.76 -6.69 18.11
CA LEU A 16 40.42 -6.32 18.62
C LEU A 16 40.16 -6.85 20.02
N TYR A 17 40.61 -8.06 20.36
CA TYR A 17 40.49 -8.57 21.73
C TYR A 17 41.34 -7.77 22.71
N GLU A 18 42.57 -7.41 22.34
CA GLU A 18 43.43 -6.54 23.17
C GLU A 18 42.79 -5.16 23.38
N ILE A 19 42.25 -4.54 22.32
CA ILE A 19 41.51 -3.28 22.42
C ILE A 19 40.30 -3.44 23.34
N CYS A 20 39.52 -4.51 23.18
CA CYS A 20 38.36 -4.77 24.04
C CYS A 20 38.77 -4.85 25.52
N GLN A 21 39.84 -5.60 25.83
CA GLN A 21 40.35 -5.71 27.19
C GLN A 21 40.79 -4.35 27.75
N ARG A 22 41.51 -3.54 26.98
CA ARG A 22 41.88 -2.17 27.39
C ARG A 22 40.67 -1.30 27.69
N LEU A 23 39.64 -1.37 26.85
CA LEU A 23 38.40 -0.61 27.01
C LEU A 23 37.57 -1.06 28.23
N GLU A 24 37.76 -2.30 28.69
CA GLU A 24 37.14 -2.84 29.91
C GLU A 24 37.89 -2.44 31.18
N GLU A 25 39.23 -2.50 31.16
CA GLU A 25 40.08 -2.31 32.33
C GLU A 25 40.34 -0.84 32.67
N THR A 26 40.34 0.04 31.67
CA THR A 26 40.66 1.46 31.86
C THR A 26 39.46 2.28 32.31
N SER A 27 39.64 3.09 33.36
CA SER A 27 38.63 4.06 33.80
C SER A 27 38.46 5.21 32.81
N THR A 28 39.53 5.55 32.08
CA THR A 28 39.57 6.55 31.01
C THR A 28 39.68 5.81 29.67
N LYS A 29 38.54 5.61 29.03
CA LYS A 29 38.45 4.85 27.78
C LYS A 29 39.07 5.64 26.63
N ASP A 30 40.01 5.04 25.92
CA ASP A 30 40.70 5.68 24.80
C ASP A 30 39.79 5.81 23.57
N SER A 31 39.60 7.05 23.10
CA SER A 31 38.81 7.32 21.90
C SER A 31 39.46 6.78 20.61
N GLY A 32 40.80 6.68 20.57
CA GLY A 32 41.53 6.12 19.43
C GLY A 32 41.25 4.63 19.26
N ASP A 33 41.23 3.89 20.36
CA ASP A 33 40.89 2.47 20.40
C ASP A 33 39.48 2.19 19.89
N PHE A 34 38.51 3.00 20.33
CA PHE A 34 37.14 2.88 19.83
C PHE A 34 37.02 3.24 18.34
N GLN A 35 37.78 4.24 17.87
CA GLN A 35 37.83 4.58 16.45
C GLN A 35 38.40 3.41 15.62
N CYS A 36 39.46 2.75 16.10
CA CYS A 36 39.99 1.54 15.47
C CYS A 36 38.93 0.43 15.35
N CYS A 37 38.09 0.25 16.37
CA CYS A 37 36.98 -0.70 16.31
C CYS A 37 35.93 -0.29 15.26
N ILE A 38 35.57 1.00 15.17
CA ILE A 38 34.64 1.50 14.14
C ILE A 38 35.22 1.25 12.74
N ASP A 39 36.51 1.52 12.54
CA ASP A 39 37.16 1.33 11.24
C ASP A 39 37.26 -0.17 10.88
N ALA A 40 37.47 -1.04 11.88
CA ALA A 40 37.50 -2.48 11.72
C ALA A 40 36.13 -3.09 11.33
N VAL A 41 35.00 -2.41 11.57
CA VAL A 41 33.69 -2.84 11.04
C VAL A 41 33.70 -2.90 9.50
N LYS A 42 34.56 -2.13 8.84
CA LYS A 42 34.70 -2.11 7.38
C LYS A 42 35.74 -3.12 6.86
N SER A 43 36.26 -4.01 7.71
CA SER A 43 37.25 -5.01 7.29
C SER A 43 36.68 -5.98 6.26
N SER A 44 37.53 -6.48 5.37
CA SER A 44 37.17 -7.57 4.44
C SER A 44 37.06 -8.93 5.13
N ASP A 45 37.75 -9.11 6.27
CA ASP A 45 37.65 -10.33 7.07
C ASP A 45 36.36 -10.37 7.90
N ALA A 46 35.58 -11.44 7.71
CA ALA A 46 34.27 -11.59 8.35
C ALA A 46 34.36 -11.76 9.87
N SER A 47 35.42 -12.42 10.38
CA SER A 47 35.58 -12.66 11.82
C SER A 47 35.92 -11.37 12.57
N THR A 48 36.84 -10.59 12.01
CA THR A 48 37.22 -9.24 12.47
C THR A 48 36.02 -8.31 12.45
N LYS A 49 35.26 -8.29 11.35
CA LYS A 49 34.05 -7.49 11.20
C LYS A 49 33.01 -7.82 12.28
N LYS A 50 32.68 -9.10 12.47
CA LYS A 50 31.69 -9.56 13.46
C LYS A 50 32.11 -9.19 14.89
N LEU A 51 33.39 -9.37 15.23
CA LEU A 51 33.90 -8.98 16.54
C LEU A 51 33.86 -7.45 16.73
N ALA A 52 34.29 -6.68 15.73
CA ALA A 52 34.26 -5.22 15.76
C ALA A 52 32.84 -4.69 16.01
N ILE A 53 31.83 -5.22 15.31
CA ILE A 53 30.42 -4.85 15.51
C ILE A 53 29.97 -5.08 16.96
N GLN A 54 30.31 -6.23 17.56
CA GLN A 54 29.96 -6.53 18.95
C GLN A 54 30.60 -5.54 19.93
N ILE A 55 31.88 -5.23 19.74
CA ILE A 55 32.62 -4.26 20.56
C ILE A 55 32.00 -2.88 20.43
N VAL A 56 31.69 -2.44 19.20
CA VAL A 56 31.09 -1.12 18.95
C VAL A 56 29.74 -0.98 19.66
N PHE A 57 28.86 -1.97 19.58
CA PHE A 57 27.58 -1.94 20.33
C PHE A 57 27.81 -1.92 21.85
N ARG A 58 28.76 -2.71 22.37
CA ARG A 58 29.04 -2.80 23.80
C ARG A 58 29.51 -1.47 24.39
N PHE A 59 30.33 -0.72 23.68
CA PHE A 59 30.92 0.53 24.16
C PHE A 59 30.27 1.80 23.60
N PHE A 60 29.21 1.68 22.80
CA PHE A 60 28.52 2.81 22.15
C PHE A 60 28.20 3.98 23.11
N ASP A 61 27.66 3.67 24.29
CA ASP A 61 27.27 4.69 25.27
C ASP A 61 28.48 5.40 25.91
N SER A 62 29.66 4.77 25.88
CA SER A 62 30.88 5.28 26.51
C SER A 62 31.57 6.39 25.72
N PHE A 63 31.22 6.56 24.44
CA PHE A 63 31.89 7.50 23.52
C PHE A 63 30.89 8.42 22.82
N PRO A 64 30.34 9.43 23.52
CA PRO A 64 29.31 10.33 22.97
C PRO A 64 29.71 11.02 21.66
N ASP A 65 30.98 11.41 21.54
CA ASP A 65 31.58 12.09 20.40
C ASP A 65 31.69 11.21 19.14
N LYS A 66 31.64 9.88 19.30
CA LYS A 66 31.76 8.91 18.20
C LYS A 66 30.45 8.24 17.82
N ARG A 67 29.35 8.45 18.56
CA ARG A 67 28.08 7.74 18.36
C ARG A 67 27.53 7.85 16.94
N VAL A 68 27.51 9.05 16.38
CA VAL A 68 27.01 9.27 15.00
C VAL A 68 27.85 8.49 13.98
N SER A 69 29.17 8.54 14.10
CA SER A 69 30.09 7.80 13.23
C SER A 69 29.93 6.29 13.38
N ALA A 70 29.79 5.81 14.62
CA ALA A 70 29.59 4.40 14.93
C ALA A 70 28.26 3.90 14.35
N LEU A 71 27.16 4.62 14.60
CA LEU A 71 25.83 4.25 14.14
C LEU A 71 25.75 4.18 12.61
N ASN A 72 26.25 5.21 11.92
CA ASN A 72 26.28 5.23 10.46
C ASN A 72 27.13 4.09 9.88
N THR A 73 28.25 3.75 10.52
CA THR A 73 29.11 2.64 10.09
C THR A 73 28.46 1.28 10.31
N LEU A 74 27.71 1.11 11.40
CA LEU A 74 26.94 -0.10 11.67
C LEU A 74 25.79 -0.24 10.66
N MET A 75 25.02 0.82 10.43
CA MET A 75 23.92 0.81 9.47
C MET A 75 24.38 0.51 8.05
N SER A 76 25.56 0.98 7.63
CA SER A 76 26.09 0.67 6.30
C SER A 76 26.33 -0.83 6.09
N GLN A 77 26.54 -1.61 7.17
CA GLN A 77 26.73 -3.06 7.07
C GLN A 77 25.43 -3.83 6.79
N LEU A 78 24.26 -3.19 6.86
CA LEU A 78 22.98 -3.83 6.51
C LEU A 78 22.87 -4.12 5.01
N ASN A 79 23.67 -3.44 4.19
CA ASN A 79 23.70 -3.63 2.73
C ASN A 79 24.78 -4.65 2.29
N GLU A 80 25.49 -5.28 3.22
CA GLU A 80 26.56 -6.24 2.92
C GLU A 80 26.01 -7.63 2.60
N PRO A 81 26.66 -8.44 1.76
CA PRO A 81 26.15 -9.76 1.38
C PRO A 81 26.17 -10.81 2.52
N ASP A 82 26.93 -10.59 3.60
CA ASP A 82 26.99 -11.53 4.73
C ASP A 82 25.76 -11.36 5.64
N VAL A 83 24.78 -12.25 5.44
CA VAL A 83 23.55 -12.39 6.24
C VAL A 83 23.83 -12.43 7.75
N GLU A 84 24.90 -13.08 8.20
CA GLU A 84 25.21 -13.17 9.63
C GLU A 84 25.72 -11.83 10.19
N VAL A 85 26.35 -11.00 9.36
CA VAL A 85 26.69 -9.62 9.72
C VAL A 85 25.42 -8.78 9.81
N GLN A 86 24.52 -8.87 8.84
CA GLN A 86 23.25 -8.14 8.87
C GLN A 86 22.44 -8.48 10.13
N LYS A 87 22.26 -9.78 10.42
CA LYS A 87 21.56 -10.26 11.63
C LYS A 87 22.16 -9.71 12.92
N LEU A 88 23.50 -9.65 13.00
CA LEU A 88 24.20 -9.12 14.17
C LEU A 88 23.91 -7.64 14.37
N VAL A 89 23.93 -6.85 13.29
CA VAL A 89 23.62 -5.42 13.32
C VAL A 89 22.16 -5.19 13.69
N ILE A 90 21.22 -5.86 13.02
CA ILE A 90 19.77 -5.77 13.29
C ILE A 90 19.50 -5.99 14.78
N LYS A 91 20.07 -7.05 15.35
CA LYS A 91 19.89 -7.40 16.77
C LYS A 91 20.50 -6.35 17.72
N GLY A 92 21.60 -5.72 17.34
CA GLY A 92 22.30 -4.73 18.16
C GLY A 92 21.69 -3.33 18.10
N LEU A 93 21.06 -2.95 16.99
CA LEU A 93 20.54 -1.60 16.77
C LEU A 93 19.67 -1.04 17.92
N PRO A 94 18.69 -1.79 18.49
CA PRO A 94 17.89 -1.28 19.60
C PRO A 94 18.69 -0.86 20.84
N SER A 95 19.87 -1.44 21.06
CA SER A 95 20.72 -1.10 22.20
C SER A 95 21.24 0.34 22.13
N THR A 96 21.51 0.84 20.93
CA THR A 96 21.98 2.24 20.70
C THR A 96 20.94 3.28 21.09
N CYS A 97 19.66 2.89 21.15
CA CYS A 97 18.55 3.77 21.45
C CYS A 97 18.17 3.75 22.94
N GLN A 98 18.67 2.82 23.76
CA GLN A 98 18.19 2.63 25.14
C GLN A 98 18.22 3.91 25.99
N ARG A 99 19.29 4.71 25.84
CA ARG A 99 19.49 5.98 26.56
C ARG A 99 19.42 7.21 25.65
N HIS A 100 19.19 7.00 24.36
CA HIS A 100 19.35 8.01 23.31
C HIS A 100 18.14 7.98 22.38
N ALA A 101 17.10 8.71 22.77
CA ALA A 101 15.88 8.83 21.98
C ALA A 101 16.14 9.47 20.60
N ASP A 102 17.19 10.29 20.49
CA ASP A 102 17.56 11.01 19.26
C ASP A 102 17.88 10.08 18.07
N TYR A 103 18.26 8.83 18.34
CA TYR A 103 18.54 7.84 17.29
C TYR A 103 17.34 6.97 16.93
N VAL A 104 16.23 7.05 17.68
CA VAL A 104 15.08 6.17 17.50
C VAL A 104 14.43 6.38 16.14
N ASP A 105 14.41 7.62 15.64
CA ASP A 105 13.80 7.93 14.34
C ASP A 105 14.58 7.23 13.21
N GLN A 106 15.91 7.42 13.17
CA GLN A 106 16.78 6.81 12.16
C GLN A 106 16.81 5.28 12.28
N VAL A 107 16.93 4.74 13.49
CA VAL A 107 16.99 3.28 13.71
C VAL A 107 15.64 2.63 13.44
N GLY A 108 14.55 3.27 13.85
CA GLY A 108 13.19 2.79 13.64
C GLY A 108 12.82 2.74 12.16
N ASP A 109 13.20 3.76 11.39
CA ASP A 109 13.00 3.82 9.95
C ASP A 109 13.73 2.68 9.22
N VAL A 110 15.03 2.52 9.47
CA VAL A 110 15.84 1.44 8.87
C VAL A 110 15.28 0.06 9.23
N LEU A 111 14.91 -0.18 10.49
CA LEU A 111 14.30 -1.46 10.89
C LEU A 111 12.92 -1.67 10.26
N ALA A 112 12.13 -0.62 10.04
CA ALA A 112 10.84 -0.74 9.37
C ALA A 112 11.02 -1.14 7.89
N GLN A 113 11.97 -0.54 7.19
CA GLN A 113 12.33 -0.89 5.80
C GLN A 113 12.77 -2.35 5.66
N LEU A 114 13.53 -2.85 6.65
CA LEU A 114 13.98 -4.25 6.67
C LEU A 114 12.89 -5.27 7.02
N LEU A 115 11.65 -4.87 7.31
CA LEU A 115 10.56 -5.83 7.57
C LEU A 115 10.25 -6.72 6.37
N SER A 116 10.49 -6.21 5.16
CA SER A 116 10.30 -6.91 3.89
C SER A 116 11.54 -7.73 3.47
N ALA A 117 12.49 -7.98 4.37
CA ALA A 117 13.67 -8.79 4.09
C ALA A 117 13.30 -10.20 3.59
N HIS A 118 14.07 -10.70 2.62
CA HIS A 118 13.83 -11.99 1.97
C HIS A 118 14.20 -13.17 2.89
N ASP A 119 15.20 -12.99 3.76
CA ASP A 119 15.57 -14.02 4.74
C ASP A 119 14.58 -14.05 5.91
N ARG A 120 14.06 -15.25 6.19
CA ARG A 120 13.06 -15.44 7.24
C ARG A 120 13.62 -15.19 8.64
N GLN A 121 14.90 -15.50 8.88
CA GLN A 121 15.50 -15.31 10.20
C GLN A 121 15.79 -13.82 10.45
N GLU A 122 16.27 -13.10 9.44
CA GLU A 122 16.40 -11.63 9.46
C GLU A 122 15.05 -10.98 9.72
N SER A 123 14.00 -11.32 8.97
CA SER A 123 12.66 -10.76 9.19
C SER A 123 12.16 -10.98 10.63
N LEU A 124 12.39 -12.16 11.21
CA LEU A 124 12.06 -12.43 12.62
C LEU A 124 12.87 -11.57 13.60
N LEU A 125 14.17 -11.37 13.33
CA LEU A 125 15.04 -10.52 14.14
C LEU A 125 14.66 -9.05 14.03
N VAL A 126 14.31 -8.56 12.84
CA VAL A 126 13.80 -7.21 12.61
C VAL A 126 12.53 -6.99 13.42
N ARG A 127 11.55 -7.91 13.31
CA ARG A 127 10.31 -7.84 14.09
C ARG A 127 10.58 -7.80 15.60
N LYS A 128 11.53 -8.58 16.10
CA LYS A 128 11.92 -8.57 17.52
C LYS A 128 12.58 -7.26 17.93
N SER A 129 13.48 -6.75 17.10
CA SER A 129 14.24 -5.52 17.34
C SER A 129 13.33 -4.29 17.35
N LEU A 130 12.44 -4.19 16.36
CA LEU A 130 11.43 -3.13 16.29
C LEU A 130 10.41 -3.23 17.43
N SER A 131 10.03 -4.44 17.86
CA SER A 131 9.19 -4.62 19.05
C SER A 131 9.88 -4.13 20.33
N SER A 132 11.20 -4.35 20.46
CA SER A 132 11.99 -3.84 21.59
C SER A 132 12.02 -2.32 21.61
N LEU A 133 12.17 -1.69 20.44
CA LEU A 133 12.09 -0.23 20.32
C LEU A 133 10.70 0.28 20.68
N LEU A 134 9.63 -0.37 20.20
CA LEU A 134 8.26 0.03 20.49
C LEU A 134 7.94 -0.03 21.99
N VAL A 135 8.52 -0.98 22.73
CA VAL A 135 8.37 -1.05 24.20
C VAL A 135 9.18 0.05 24.90
N SER A 136 10.38 0.34 24.42
CA SER A 136 11.30 1.30 25.06
C SER A 136 10.92 2.76 24.76
N HIS A 137 10.55 3.03 23.51
CA HIS A 137 10.29 4.36 22.94
C HIS A 137 9.04 4.33 22.05
N PRO A 138 7.83 4.11 22.61
CA PRO A 138 6.63 3.84 21.83
C PRO A 138 6.27 4.96 20.85
N LYS A 139 6.31 6.22 21.29
CA LYS A 139 5.90 7.36 20.45
C LYS A 139 6.87 7.61 19.30
N PRO A 140 8.20 7.75 19.52
CA PRO A 140 9.13 7.96 18.41
C PRO A 140 9.16 6.76 17.44
N THR A 141 9.12 5.52 17.94
CA THR A 141 9.08 4.35 17.06
C THR A 141 7.82 4.31 16.19
N LEU A 142 6.65 4.66 16.71
CA LEU A 142 5.43 4.78 15.91
C LEU A 142 5.54 5.85 14.81
N VAL A 143 6.18 6.98 15.11
CA VAL A 143 6.40 8.05 14.13
C VAL A 143 7.38 7.59 13.05
N ALA A 144 8.50 6.99 13.43
CA ALA A 144 9.49 6.44 12.49
C ALA A 144 8.86 5.42 11.53
N MET A 145 8.06 4.49 12.08
CA MET A 145 7.33 3.51 11.29
C MET A 145 6.32 4.15 10.33
N TYR A 146 5.60 5.18 10.78
CA TYR A 146 4.70 5.91 9.90
C TYR A 146 5.44 6.57 8.74
N CYS A 147 6.59 7.20 8.99
CA CYS A 147 7.42 7.80 7.94
C CYS A 147 7.90 6.72 6.96
N ALA A 148 8.43 5.60 7.46
CA ALA A 148 8.86 4.48 6.62
C ALA A 148 7.71 3.95 5.71
N VAL A 149 6.49 3.81 6.24
CA VAL A 149 5.33 3.39 5.44
C VAL A 149 4.96 4.46 4.41
N ASN A 150 5.00 5.74 4.79
CA ASN A 150 4.68 6.84 3.89
C ASN A 150 5.66 6.88 2.71
N ASP A 151 6.94 6.66 2.99
CA ASP A 151 8.04 6.82 2.04
C ASP A 151 8.30 5.56 1.20
N ALA A 152 7.81 4.39 1.64
CA ALA A 152 7.86 3.16 0.84
C ALA A 152 7.14 3.34 -0.51
N GLU A 153 7.73 2.87 -1.60
CA GLU A 153 7.17 2.99 -2.95
C GLU A 153 6.20 1.85 -3.26
N ASN A 154 6.52 0.64 -2.79
CA ASN A 154 5.77 -0.58 -3.09
C ASN A 154 4.60 -0.80 -2.11
N ILE A 155 3.43 -1.16 -2.63
CA ILE A 155 2.25 -1.53 -1.83
C ILE A 155 2.52 -2.74 -0.94
N ASP A 156 3.26 -3.76 -1.41
CA ASP A 156 3.60 -4.94 -0.61
C ASP A 156 4.42 -4.58 0.64
N GLU A 157 5.36 -3.64 0.50
CA GLU A 157 6.17 -3.13 1.60
C GLU A 157 5.31 -2.35 2.60
N LYS A 158 4.47 -1.43 2.11
CA LYS A 158 3.51 -0.68 2.95
C LYS A 158 2.60 -1.63 3.72
N VAL A 159 2.04 -2.65 3.05
CA VAL A 159 1.20 -3.67 3.68
C VAL A 159 1.97 -4.46 4.73
N THR A 160 3.22 -4.83 4.47
CA THR A 160 4.06 -5.58 5.43
C THR A 160 4.35 -4.78 6.69
N MET A 161 4.69 -3.51 6.55
CA MET A 161 4.91 -2.59 7.67
C MET A 161 3.62 -2.32 8.46
N LEU A 162 2.50 -2.04 7.78
CA LEU A 162 1.20 -1.83 8.41
C LEU A 162 0.69 -3.08 9.13
N LYS A 163 0.90 -4.29 8.57
CA LYS A 163 0.60 -5.56 9.24
C LYS A 163 1.36 -5.69 10.56
N PHE A 164 2.64 -5.36 10.57
CA PHE A 164 3.41 -5.35 11.82
C PHE A 164 2.84 -4.34 12.82
N MET A 165 2.48 -3.13 12.37
CA MET A 165 1.87 -2.13 13.24
C MET A 165 0.56 -2.63 13.84
N ASP A 166 -0.38 -3.11 13.02
CA ASP A 166 -1.67 -3.66 13.46
C ASP A 166 -1.49 -4.79 14.48
N GLU A 167 -0.54 -5.70 14.19
CA GLU A 167 -0.22 -6.82 15.07
C GLU A 167 0.38 -6.41 16.41
N LYS A 168 1.33 -5.47 16.43
CA LYS A 168 2.18 -5.22 17.60
C LYS A 168 1.74 -4.03 18.42
N VAL A 169 1.24 -2.98 17.80
CA VAL A 169 0.83 -1.75 18.48
C VAL A 169 -0.33 -2.04 19.43
N SER A 170 -1.37 -2.72 18.92
CA SER A 170 -2.55 -3.10 19.72
C SER A 170 -2.18 -4.02 20.88
N ARG A 171 -1.25 -4.96 20.67
CA ARG A 171 -0.82 -5.92 21.71
C ARG A 171 0.12 -5.31 22.75
N LEU A 172 1.07 -4.47 22.34
CA LEU A 172 2.16 -4.01 23.20
C LEU A 172 1.83 -2.70 23.92
N LEU A 173 1.06 -1.80 23.31
CA LEU A 173 0.81 -0.48 23.89
C LEU A 173 -0.45 -0.40 24.76
N LYS A 174 -1.22 -1.49 24.88
CA LYS A 174 -2.45 -1.59 25.72
C LYS A 174 -3.40 -0.38 25.57
N GLY A 175 -3.34 0.29 24.43
CA GLY A 175 -3.92 1.61 24.24
C GLY A 175 -4.05 1.88 22.76
N GLU A 176 -5.12 2.58 22.41
CA GLU A 176 -5.43 2.91 21.03
C GLU A 176 -4.40 3.89 20.45
N LEU A 177 -4.19 3.77 19.14
CA LEU A 177 -3.51 4.79 18.36
C LEU A 177 -4.14 6.16 18.63
N SER A 178 -3.30 7.19 18.73
CA SER A 178 -3.82 8.56 18.87
C SER A 178 -4.70 8.93 17.67
N PRO A 179 -5.72 9.78 17.82
CA PRO A 179 -6.56 10.20 16.70
C PRO A 179 -5.76 10.78 15.53
N LEU A 180 -4.66 11.49 15.83
CA LEU A 180 -3.74 11.99 14.81
C LEU A 180 -3.07 10.85 14.02
N MET A 181 -2.66 9.78 14.70
CA MET A 181 -2.05 8.63 14.03
C MET A 181 -3.06 7.82 13.22
N LYS A 182 -4.30 7.67 13.72
CA LYS A 182 -5.40 7.06 12.96
C LYS A 182 -5.65 7.80 11.65
N ARG A 183 -5.74 9.15 11.69
CA ARG A 183 -5.87 10.00 10.49
C ARG A 183 -4.69 9.85 9.52
N LYS A 184 -3.47 9.78 10.04
CA LYS A 184 -2.25 9.56 9.27
C LYS A 184 -2.27 8.22 8.53
N ILE A 185 -2.68 7.14 9.21
CA ILE A 185 -2.85 5.81 8.62
C ILE A 185 -3.98 5.79 7.59
N ALA A 186 -5.12 6.43 7.89
CA ALA A 186 -6.23 6.59 6.94
C ALA A 186 -5.78 7.25 5.62
N LYS A 187 -4.94 8.30 5.71
CA LYS A 187 -4.34 8.94 4.53
C LYS A 187 -3.46 7.99 3.71
N ILE A 188 -2.67 7.14 4.37
CA ILE A 188 -1.87 6.10 3.68
C ILE A 188 -2.79 5.13 2.95
N TYR A 189 -3.84 4.62 3.62
CA TYR A 189 -4.78 3.71 2.97
C TYR A 189 -5.46 4.33 1.76
N LYS A 190 -5.90 5.59 1.86
CA LYS A 190 -6.45 6.33 0.73
C LYS A 190 -5.45 6.38 -0.42
N ALA A 191 -4.21 6.80 -0.16
CA ALA A 191 -3.17 6.90 -1.17
C ALA A 191 -2.92 5.54 -1.85
N MET A 192 -2.84 4.45 -1.07
CA MET A 192 -2.67 3.09 -1.59
C MET A 192 -3.83 2.66 -2.49
N LEU A 193 -5.09 2.95 -2.12
CA LEU A 193 -6.26 2.62 -2.95
C LEU A 193 -6.27 3.40 -4.27
N VAL A 194 -5.83 4.65 -4.23
CA VAL A 194 -5.79 5.54 -5.39
C VAL A 194 -4.65 5.20 -6.34
N SER A 195 -3.49 4.75 -5.83
CA SER A 195 -2.31 4.45 -6.65
C SER A 195 -2.16 2.97 -7.03
N ALA A 196 -2.98 2.08 -6.47
CA ALA A 196 -2.90 0.65 -6.73
C ALA A 196 -3.22 0.29 -8.17
N THR A 197 -2.53 -0.72 -8.69
CA THR A 197 -2.97 -1.48 -9.86
C THR A 197 -4.20 -2.34 -9.52
N PRO A 198 -4.93 -2.86 -10.53
CA PRO A 198 -6.07 -3.74 -10.29
C PRO A 198 -5.73 -4.99 -9.49
N ASP A 199 -4.49 -5.49 -9.52
CA ASP A 199 -4.09 -6.67 -8.76
C ASP A 199 -3.73 -6.32 -7.31
N GLU A 200 -3.06 -5.19 -7.11
CA GLU A 200 -2.71 -4.69 -5.78
C GLU A 200 -3.95 -4.26 -4.98
N ILE A 201 -5.00 -3.77 -5.64
CA ILE A 201 -6.19 -3.27 -4.95
C ILE A 201 -6.85 -4.36 -4.08
N GLU A 202 -6.84 -5.61 -4.56
CA GLU A 202 -7.39 -6.72 -3.79
C GLU A 202 -6.57 -6.97 -2.51
N LEU A 203 -5.24 -6.87 -2.61
CA LEU A 203 -4.33 -6.98 -1.46
C LEU A 203 -4.61 -5.88 -0.44
N VAL A 204 -4.71 -4.62 -0.88
CA VAL A 204 -5.00 -3.46 -0.02
C VAL A 204 -6.35 -3.63 0.69
N LEU A 205 -7.39 -3.97 -0.07
CA LEU A 205 -8.75 -4.13 0.45
C LEU A 205 -8.85 -5.28 1.45
N ARG A 206 -8.24 -6.43 1.14
CA ARG A 206 -8.21 -7.60 2.02
C ARG A 206 -7.48 -7.29 3.33
N PHE A 207 -6.38 -6.53 3.27
CA PHE A 207 -5.65 -6.12 4.44
C PHE A 207 -6.44 -5.10 5.27
N MET A 208 -6.93 -4.03 4.65
CA MET A 208 -7.65 -2.97 5.34
C MET A 208 -8.95 -3.47 5.99
N GLY A 209 -9.65 -4.42 5.37
CA GLY A 209 -10.82 -5.06 5.96
C GLY A 209 -10.52 -5.72 7.31
N LYS A 210 -9.35 -6.34 7.47
CA LYS A 210 -8.93 -7.02 8.71
C LYS A 210 -8.25 -6.10 9.72
N SER A 211 -7.68 -4.99 9.25
CA SER A 211 -6.94 -4.05 10.10
C SER A 211 -7.82 -3.48 11.21
N THR A 212 -7.26 -3.39 12.41
CA THR A 212 -7.90 -2.80 13.60
C THR A 212 -7.38 -1.40 13.91
N GLN A 213 -6.48 -0.88 13.07
CA GLN A 213 -5.79 0.40 13.31
C GLN A 213 -6.73 1.62 13.19
N ILE A 214 -7.77 1.50 12.37
CA ILE A 214 -8.82 2.50 12.17
C ILE A 214 -10.20 1.84 12.29
N SER A 215 -11.19 2.61 12.74
CA SER A 215 -12.58 2.19 12.89
C SER A 215 -13.24 1.85 11.55
N ASP A 216 -14.36 1.15 11.59
CA ASP A 216 -15.10 0.82 10.37
C ASP A 216 -15.71 2.05 9.70
N GLU A 217 -16.08 3.07 10.49
CA GLU A 217 -16.52 4.37 10.01
C GLU A 217 -15.38 5.11 9.29
N GLU A 218 -14.17 5.11 9.85
CA GLU A 218 -12.98 5.70 9.21
C GLU A 218 -12.61 4.96 7.92
N LYS A 219 -12.73 3.62 7.88
CA LYS A 219 -12.53 2.86 6.64
C LYS A 219 -13.54 3.29 5.57
N LEU A 220 -14.81 3.44 5.93
CA LEU A 220 -15.86 3.88 5.00
C LEU A 220 -15.58 5.27 4.43
N ALA A 221 -15.10 6.20 5.26
CA ALA A 221 -14.67 7.51 4.81
C ALA A 221 -13.50 7.41 3.81
N VAL A 222 -12.47 6.62 4.15
CA VAL A 222 -11.31 6.38 3.26
C VAL A 222 -11.75 5.81 1.91
N PHE A 223 -12.66 4.83 1.91
CA PHE A 223 -13.20 4.27 0.67
C PHE A 223 -13.92 5.31 -0.18
N THR A 224 -14.76 6.13 0.45
CA THR A 224 -15.53 7.16 -0.24
C THR A 224 -14.61 8.20 -0.86
N GLU A 225 -13.65 8.71 -0.09
CA GLU A 225 -12.67 9.71 -0.57
C GLU A 225 -11.77 9.15 -1.68
N ALA A 226 -11.34 7.89 -1.59
CA ALA A 226 -10.52 7.25 -2.63
C ALA A 226 -11.33 7.06 -3.92
N LEU A 227 -12.60 6.66 -3.80
CA LEU A 227 -13.51 6.49 -4.93
C LEU A 227 -13.82 7.81 -5.63
N GLU A 228 -14.01 8.90 -4.88
CA GLU A 228 -14.21 10.24 -5.46
C GLU A 228 -12.99 10.67 -6.28
N GLU A 229 -11.78 10.50 -5.76
CA GLU A 229 -10.54 10.85 -6.45
C GLU A 229 -10.29 9.99 -7.70
N LEU A 230 -10.60 8.69 -7.63
CA LEU A 230 -10.52 7.79 -8.79
C LEU A 230 -11.54 8.16 -9.87
N VAL A 231 -12.74 8.61 -9.51
CA VAL A 231 -13.74 9.09 -10.48
C VAL A 231 -13.27 10.36 -11.17
N GLU A 232 -12.72 11.31 -10.43
CA GLU A 232 -12.20 12.56 -10.98
C GLU A 232 -11.06 12.28 -11.96
N ARG A 233 -10.08 11.47 -11.55
CA ARG A 233 -9.02 11.00 -12.44
C ARG A 233 -9.59 10.28 -13.67
N GLY A 234 -10.59 9.43 -13.48
CA GLY A 234 -11.22 8.69 -14.56
C GLY A 234 -11.96 9.60 -15.55
N LEU A 235 -12.53 10.72 -15.09
CA LEU A 235 -13.16 11.73 -15.95
C LEU A 235 -12.12 12.52 -16.76
N GLU A 236 -11.00 12.88 -16.14
CA GLU A 236 -9.88 13.55 -16.80
C GLU A 236 -9.28 12.67 -17.89
N LEU A 237 -8.93 11.43 -17.55
CA LEU A 237 -8.43 10.44 -18.51
C LEU A 237 -9.44 10.18 -19.64
N ASP A 238 -10.74 10.16 -19.34
CA ASP A 238 -11.80 9.95 -20.33
C ASP A 238 -11.91 11.07 -21.38
N ALA A 239 -11.55 12.30 -21.00
CA ALA A 239 -11.53 13.46 -21.89
C ALA A 239 -10.28 13.46 -22.79
N GLU A 240 -9.20 12.83 -22.34
CA GLU A 240 -7.89 12.82 -23.00
C GLU A 240 -7.60 11.55 -23.81
N ILE A 241 -8.51 10.57 -23.83
CA ILE A 241 -8.31 9.29 -24.57
C ILE A 241 -8.06 9.57 -26.05
N ASP A 242 -6.81 9.43 -26.48
CA ASP A 242 -6.42 9.23 -27.86
C ASP A 242 -6.38 7.72 -28.16
N ASP A 243 -6.56 7.32 -29.43
CA ASP A 243 -6.88 5.94 -29.85
C ASP A 243 -5.84 4.85 -29.46
N GLY A 244 -4.72 5.21 -28.82
CA GLY A 244 -3.61 4.31 -28.48
C GLY A 244 -3.35 4.03 -26.99
N ASP A 245 -3.83 4.85 -26.04
CA ASP A 245 -3.41 4.75 -24.63
C ASP A 245 -4.58 4.83 -23.63
N ALA A 246 -5.46 3.83 -23.67
CA ALA A 246 -6.57 3.70 -22.74
C ALA A 246 -6.22 2.91 -21.46
N GLN A 247 -4.95 2.52 -21.25
CA GLN A 247 -4.59 1.60 -20.17
C GLN A 247 -4.84 2.20 -18.78
N ASP A 248 -4.44 3.45 -18.57
CA ASP A 248 -4.66 4.15 -17.29
C ASP A 248 -6.14 4.38 -17.02
N PHE A 249 -6.92 4.67 -18.06
CA PHE A 249 -8.37 4.78 -17.97
C PHE A 249 -9.00 3.44 -17.57
N ILE A 250 -8.65 2.35 -18.25
CA ILE A 250 -9.18 1.00 -17.97
C ILE A 250 -8.82 0.58 -16.54
N SER A 251 -7.56 0.80 -16.13
CA SER A 251 -7.08 0.52 -14.77
C SER A 251 -7.90 1.28 -13.73
N THR A 252 -8.14 2.58 -13.95
CA THR A 252 -8.92 3.43 -13.05
C THR A 252 -10.37 2.96 -12.93
N VAL A 253 -11.03 2.63 -14.06
CA VAL A 253 -12.39 2.08 -14.04
C VAL A 253 -12.45 0.74 -13.30
N ASN A 254 -11.49 -0.15 -13.56
CA ASN A 254 -11.41 -1.45 -12.90
C ASN A 254 -11.22 -1.32 -11.39
N ASN A 255 -10.39 -0.38 -10.94
CA ASN A 255 -10.19 -0.11 -9.51
C ASN A 255 -11.47 0.36 -8.81
N VAL A 256 -12.18 1.31 -9.42
CA VAL A 256 -13.49 1.77 -8.93
C VAL A 256 -14.45 0.60 -8.75
N VAL A 257 -14.57 -0.24 -9.78
CA VAL A 257 -15.49 -1.41 -9.79
C VAL A 257 -15.11 -2.41 -8.70
N LYS A 258 -13.82 -2.75 -8.59
CA LYS A 258 -13.33 -3.71 -7.60
C LYS A 258 -13.56 -3.24 -6.16
N ILE A 259 -13.30 -1.96 -5.86
CA ILE A 259 -13.59 -1.39 -4.54
C ILE A 259 -15.09 -1.54 -4.23
N VAL A 260 -15.97 -1.10 -5.15
CA VAL A 260 -17.42 -1.14 -4.92
C VAL A 260 -17.93 -2.57 -4.73
N LEU A 261 -17.46 -3.53 -5.53
CA LEU A 261 -17.83 -4.94 -5.36
C LEU A 261 -17.46 -5.48 -3.98
N ILE A 262 -16.27 -5.17 -3.50
CA ILE A 262 -15.80 -5.66 -2.21
C ILE A 262 -16.62 -5.04 -1.08
N LEU A 263 -16.92 -3.73 -1.15
CA LEU A 263 -17.77 -3.06 -0.16
C LEU A 263 -19.18 -3.67 -0.10
N ASN A 264 -19.79 -3.92 -1.25
CA ASN A 264 -21.12 -4.52 -1.33
C ASN A 264 -21.11 -5.98 -0.86
N SER A 265 -20.04 -6.73 -1.10
CA SER A 265 -19.90 -8.12 -0.65
C SER A 265 -19.73 -8.23 0.88
N ALA A 266 -19.20 -7.20 1.53
CA ALA A 266 -18.89 -7.20 2.96
C ALA A 266 -20.12 -7.00 3.87
N ALA A 267 -21.35 -7.11 3.34
CA ALA A 267 -22.62 -6.86 4.04
C ALA A 267 -22.75 -5.45 4.65
N ARG A 268 -21.87 -4.52 4.25
CA ARG A 268 -21.98 -3.11 4.59
C ARG A 268 -22.93 -2.49 3.57
N SER A 269 -23.96 -1.80 4.03
CA SER A 269 -24.91 -1.05 3.19
C SER A 269 -24.22 0.16 2.54
N TYR A 270 -23.14 -0.07 1.78
CA TYR A 270 -22.47 0.98 1.04
C TYR A 270 -23.42 1.43 -0.07
N THR A 271 -23.94 2.63 0.08
CA THR A 271 -24.75 3.26 -0.96
C THR A 271 -23.81 4.07 -1.82
N MET A 272 -23.63 3.64 -3.06
CA MET A 272 -22.75 4.31 -3.98
C MET A 272 -23.27 5.74 -4.28
N PRO A 273 -22.43 6.78 -4.16
CA PRO A 273 -22.86 8.15 -4.46
C PRO A 273 -23.32 8.31 -5.90
N ARG A 274 -24.29 9.21 -6.13
CA ARG A 274 -24.88 9.42 -7.47
C ARG A 274 -23.87 9.88 -8.52
N LYS A 275 -22.87 10.70 -8.14
CA LYS A 275 -21.75 11.09 -9.01
C LYS A 275 -21.01 9.86 -9.56
N MET A 276 -20.75 8.87 -8.72
CA MET A 276 -20.10 7.61 -9.10
C MET A 276 -21.00 6.76 -10.01
N THR A 277 -22.30 6.68 -9.70
CA THR A 277 -23.29 6.01 -10.53
C THR A 277 -23.31 6.61 -11.93
N ASN A 278 -23.45 7.93 -12.04
CA ASN A 278 -23.46 8.65 -13.30
C ASN A 278 -22.14 8.47 -14.07
N TYR A 279 -21.00 8.47 -13.36
CA TYR A 279 -19.70 8.18 -13.93
C TYR A 279 -19.68 6.79 -14.60
N LEU A 280 -20.04 5.72 -13.88
CA LEU A 280 -20.06 4.37 -14.45
C LEU A 280 -21.06 4.24 -15.62
N PHE A 281 -22.25 4.86 -15.50
CA PHE A 281 -23.22 4.90 -16.59
C PHE A 281 -22.71 5.67 -17.82
N SER A 282 -21.90 6.71 -17.64
CA SER A 282 -21.30 7.44 -18.76
C SER A 282 -20.32 6.57 -19.57
N LYS A 283 -19.75 5.52 -18.96
CA LYS A 283 -18.73 4.68 -19.61
C LYS A 283 -19.30 3.55 -20.46
N PHE A 284 -20.62 3.36 -20.51
CA PHE A 284 -21.27 2.32 -21.33
C PHE A 284 -20.82 2.34 -22.80
N GLY A 285 -20.74 3.52 -23.41
CA GLY A 285 -20.30 3.67 -24.80
C GLY A 285 -18.84 3.26 -25.03
N LYS A 286 -18.02 3.22 -23.97
CA LYS A 286 -16.59 2.90 -23.99
C LYS A 286 -16.26 1.52 -23.41
N LEU A 287 -17.27 0.74 -22.99
CA LEU A 287 -17.08 -0.63 -22.46
C LEU A 287 -16.37 -1.55 -23.47
N ARG A 288 -16.46 -1.27 -24.77
CA ARG A 288 -15.72 -2.03 -25.81
C ARG A 288 -14.19 -1.98 -25.63
N LEU A 289 -13.66 -0.95 -24.96
CA LEU A 289 -12.24 -0.80 -24.64
C LEU A 289 -11.83 -1.70 -23.46
N ILE A 290 -12.80 -2.18 -22.68
CA ILE A 290 -12.59 -2.97 -21.46
C ILE A 290 -12.71 -4.46 -21.79
N HIS A 291 -11.80 -5.26 -21.23
CA HIS A 291 -11.80 -6.71 -21.40
C HIS A 291 -13.15 -7.34 -20.96
N ALA A 292 -13.54 -8.43 -21.61
CA ALA A 292 -14.86 -9.05 -21.39
C ALA A 292 -15.09 -9.52 -19.94
N SER A 293 -14.03 -9.96 -19.25
CA SER A 293 -14.10 -10.34 -17.83
C SER A 293 -14.53 -9.17 -16.96
N ASP A 294 -13.98 -7.99 -17.20
CA ASP A 294 -14.13 -6.83 -16.32
C ASP A 294 -15.46 -6.11 -16.60
N ARG A 295 -15.93 -6.17 -17.85
CA ARG A 295 -17.29 -5.74 -18.22
C ARG A 295 -18.36 -6.42 -17.37
N LYS A 296 -18.22 -7.71 -17.06
CA LYS A 296 -19.15 -8.44 -16.20
C LYS A 296 -19.20 -7.86 -14.80
N ASP A 297 -18.06 -7.45 -14.26
CA ASP A 297 -17.96 -6.89 -12.91
C ASP A 297 -18.55 -5.48 -12.84
N ILE A 298 -18.39 -4.66 -13.89
CA ILE A 298 -19.12 -3.39 -14.03
C ILE A 298 -20.63 -3.62 -14.01
N MET A 299 -21.13 -4.61 -14.76
CA MET A 299 -22.56 -4.92 -14.77
C MET A 299 -23.08 -5.37 -13.40
N LYS A 300 -22.30 -6.15 -12.64
CA LYS A 300 -22.66 -6.52 -11.27
C LYS A 300 -22.79 -5.29 -10.37
N VAL A 301 -21.83 -4.37 -10.43
CA VAL A 301 -21.88 -3.11 -9.64
C VAL A 301 -23.12 -2.31 -10.00
N LEU A 302 -23.40 -2.11 -11.28
CA LEU A 302 -24.56 -1.35 -11.71
C LEU A 302 -25.88 -1.99 -11.29
N ALA A 303 -25.99 -3.33 -11.38
CA ALA A 303 -27.16 -4.06 -10.94
C ALA A 303 -27.44 -3.84 -9.44
N THR A 304 -26.40 -3.74 -8.60
CA THR A 304 -26.57 -3.44 -7.17
C THR A 304 -27.13 -2.04 -6.90
N VAL A 305 -26.87 -1.09 -7.79
CA VAL A 305 -27.30 0.32 -7.66
C VAL A 305 -28.74 0.50 -8.12
N THR A 306 -29.13 -0.20 -9.19
CA THR A 306 -30.50 -0.14 -9.73
C THR A 306 -31.58 -0.65 -8.76
N HIS A 307 -31.19 -1.40 -7.73
CA HIS A 307 -32.10 -1.88 -6.69
C HIS A 307 -32.33 -0.88 -5.54
N LEU A 308 -31.54 0.19 -5.41
CA LEU A 308 -31.45 0.99 -4.17
C LEU A 308 -31.91 2.47 -4.30
N GLY A 309 -32.19 2.99 -5.50
CA GLY A 309 -32.55 4.40 -5.71
C GLY A 309 -33.96 4.63 -6.27
N SER A 310 -34.62 5.71 -5.84
CA SER A 310 -35.74 6.31 -6.58
C SER A 310 -35.18 7.11 -7.76
N TYR A 311 -35.34 6.58 -8.97
CA TYR A 311 -34.94 7.25 -10.22
C TYR A 311 -36.05 8.21 -10.66
N GLU A 312 -36.12 9.39 -10.03
CA GLU A 312 -37.16 10.40 -10.31
C GLU A 312 -36.63 11.63 -11.07
N GLU A 313 -35.31 11.74 -11.27
CA GLU A 313 -34.71 12.93 -11.86
C GLU A 313 -34.41 12.79 -13.37
N PRO A 314 -34.30 13.90 -14.13
CA PRO A 314 -34.12 13.86 -15.59
C PRO A 314 -32.89 13.07 -16.08
N ASP A 315 -31.77 13.15 -15.35
CA ASP A 315 -30.52 12.46 -15.68
C ASP A 315 -30.64 10.93 -15.52
N ASP A 316 -31.57 10.46 -14.70
CA ASP A 316 -31.79 9.05 -14.43
C ASP A 316 -32.37 8.32 -15.65
N PHE A 317 -33.20 9.01 -16.44
CA PHE A 317 -33.69 8.50 -17.73
C PHE A 317 -32.53 8.28 -18.71
N SER A 318 -31.51 9.14 -18.71
CA SER A 318 -30.32 8.98 -19.56
C SER A 318 -29.53 7.72 -19.20
N CYS A 319 -29.41 7.40 -17.90
CA CYS A 319 -28.75 6.18 -17.44
C CYS A 319 -29.50 4.91 -17.86
N VAL A 320 -30.83 4.90 -17.72
CA VAL A 320 -31.69 3.77 -18.15
C VAL A 320 -31.61 3.56 -19.67
N ILE A 321 -31.64 4.65 -20.45
CA ILE A 321 -31.50 4.59 -21.92
C ILE A 321 -30.14 4.01 -22.32
N LYS A 322 -29.04 4.48 -21.71
CA LYS A 322 -27.69 3.97 -22.01
C LYS A 322 -27.55 2.47 -21.70
N LEU A 323 -28.12 2.03 -20.57
CA LEU A 323 -28.17 0.60 -20.21
C LEU A 323 -28.99 -0.20 -21.23
N PHE A 324 -30.16 0.32 -21.60
CA PHE A 324 -31.04 -0.31 -22.58
C PHE A 324 -30.36 -0.46 -23.96
N ASP A 325 -29.72 0.60 -24.45
CA ASP A 325 -28.99 0.60 -25.72
C ASP A 325 -27.85 -0.44 -25.71
N TYR A 326 -27.10 -0.51 -24.61
CA TYR A 326 -26.04 -1.50 -24.47
C TYR A 326 -26.57 -2.93 -24.44
N LEU A 327 -27.62 -3.19 -23.65
CA LEU A 327 -28.27 -4.51 -23.62
C LEU A 327 -28.81 -4.86 -25.01
N ARG A 328 -29.39 -3.90 -25.74
CA ARG A 328 -29.88 -4.11 -27.10
C ARG A 328 -28.77 -4.56 -28.04
N VAL A 329 -27.59 -3.94 -27.98
CA VAL A 329 -26.42 -4.34 -28.79
C VAL A 329 -26.01 -5.77 -28.45
N ILE A 330 -25.88 -6.12 -27.17
CA ILE A 330 -25.54 -7.48 -26.76
C ILE A 330 -26.60 -8.49 -27.23
N PHE A 331 -27.88 -8.19 -27.06
CA PHE A 331 -28.97 -9.07 -27.47
C PHE A 331 -29.00 -9.24 -28.99
N LEU A 332 -28.73 -8.18 -29.77
CA LEU A 332 -28.63 -8.25 -31.22
C LEU A 332 -27.42 -9.08 -31.68
N ASP A 333 -26.27 -8.95 -31.02
CA ASP A 333 -25.09 -9.77 -31.31
C ASP A 333 -25.36 -11.26 -30.98
N ILE A 334 -26.00 -11.55 -29.85
CA ILE A 334 -26.43 -12.91 -29.49
C ILE A 334 -27.44 -13.43 -30.50
N LEU A 335 -28.41 -12.62 -30.92
CA LEU A 335 -29.40 -12.98 -31.93
C LEU A 335 -28.75 -13.24 -33.28
N CYS A 336 -27.76 -12.46 -33.70
CA CYS A 336 -26.98 -12.70 -34.93
C CYS A 336 -26.19 -14.01 -34.83
N ILE A 337 -25.48 -14.26 -33.72
CA ILE A 337 -24.73 -15.52 -33.47
C ILE A 337 -25.69 -16.72 -33.42
N TRP A 338 -26.90 -16.55 -32.88
CA TRP A 338 -27.92 -17.60 -32.79
C TRP A 338 -28.60 -17.86 -34.14
N ASN A 339 -28.84 -16.81 -34.93
CA ASN A 339 -29.39 -16.90 -36.29
C ASN A 339 -28.39 -17.53 -37.28
N GLU A 340 -27.08 -17.34 -37.07
CA GLU A 340 -26.03 -18.06 -37.80
C GLU A 340 -25.89 -19.54 -37.37
N ARG A 341 -26.30 -19.89 -36.14
CA ARG A 341 -26.15 -21.25 -35.60
C ARG A 341 -27.39 -22.13 -35.63
N GLN A 342 -28.63 -21.61 -35.65
CA GLN A 342 -29.84 -22.40 -35.90
C GLN A 342 -31.01 -21.59 -36.48
N CYS A 343 -31.32 -21.82 -37.76
CA CYS A 343 -32.69 -21.85 -38.24
C CYS A 343 -33.46 -22.89 -37.42
N THR A 344 -34.54 -22.53 -36.70
CA THR A 344 -35.79 -23.34 -36.48
C THR A 344 -36.65 -22.98 -35.25
N ASN A 345 -36.61 -21.79 -34.63
CA ASN A 345 -37.67 -21.44 -33.67
C ASN A 345 -38.05 -19.94 -33.65
N HIS A 346 -39.06 -19.59 -34.43
CA HIS A 346 -39.53 -18.22 -34.68
C HIS A 346 -40.44 -17.61 -33.58
N LEU A 347 -40.88 -18.37 -32.58
CA LEU A 347 -41.91 -17.90 -31.63
C LEU A 347 -41.39 -17.07 -30.46
N ILE A 348 -40.15 -17.28 -30.00
CA ILE A 348 -39.62 -16.58 -28.81
C ILE A 348 -39.19 -15.14 -29.17
N LEU A 349 -38.68 -14.93 -30.38
CA LEU A 349 -38.28 -13.60 -30.88
C LEU A 349 -39.45 -12.61 -30.93
N ASN A 350 -40.62 -13.04 -31.41
CA ASN A 350 -41.77 -12.15 -31.53
C ASN A 350 -42.29 -11.69 -30.15
N HIS A 351 -42.20 -12.54 -29.13
CA HIS A 351 -42.69 -12.19 -27.80
C HIS A 351 -41.77 -11.20 -27.07
N ILE A 352 -40.46 -11.29 -27.31
CA ILE A 352 -39.45 -10.37 -26.78
C ILE A 352 -39.51 -9.02 -27.53
N VAL A 353 -39.59 -9.04 -28.87
CA VAL A 353 -39.72 -7.81 -29.68
C VAL A 353 -41.01 -7.04 -29.36
N LEU A 354 -42.13 -7.74 -29.11
CA LEU A 354 -43.40 -7.11 -28.74
C LEU A 354 -43.33 -6.40 -27.38
N GLN A 355 -42.70 -7.02 -26.37
CA GLN A 355 -42.46 -6.39 -25.06
C GLN A 355 -41.56 -5.15 -25.17
N PHE A 356 -40.58 -5.16 -26.09
CA PHE A 356 -39.71 -4.02 -26.34
C PHE A 356 -40.36 -2.89 -27.18
N SER A 357 -41.37 -3.19 -28.00
CA SER A 357 -42.11 -2.14 -28.74
C SER A 357 -43.08 -1.33 -27.88
N ASP A 358 -43.57 -1.89 -26.76
CA ASP A 358 -44.46 -1.16 -25.84
C ASP A 358 -43.73 -0.03 -25.09
N PHE A 359 -42.42 -0.13 -24.88
CA PHE A 359 -41.62 0.92 -24.25
C PHE A 359 -41.44 2.17 -25.13
N ARG A 360 -41.53 2.03 -26.46
CA ARG A 360 -41.48 3.15 -27.43
C ARG A 360 -42.69 4.08 -27.35
N ARG A 361 -43.76 3.72 -26.62
CA ARG A 361 -44.90 4.61 -26.39
C ARG A 361 -44.62 5.72 -25.36
N PHE A 362 -43.51 5.65 -24.63
CA PHE A 362 -43.08 6.72 -23.71
C PHE A 362 -42.21 7.81 -24.37
N GLU A 363 -41.89 7.70 -25.67
CA GLU A 363 -41.11 8.70 -26.43
C GLU A 363 -41.96 9.80 -27.10
N HIS A 364 -43.16 10.12 -26.61
CA HIS A 364 -43.85 11.33 -27.05
C HIS A 364 -43.44 12.54 -26.19
N PRO A 365 -42.95 13.64 -26.78
CA PRO A 365 -42.52 14.81 -26.02
C PRO A 365 -43.73 15.49 -25.38
N ILE A 366 -43.60 15.83 -24.09
CA ILE A 366 -44.46 16.80 -23.42
C ILE A 366 -44.17 18.18 -24.05
N SER A 367 -44.81 18.46 -25.17
CA SER A 367 -44.97 19.80 -25.70
C SER A 367 -46.47 20.05 -25.83
N ASN A 368 -47.08 20.61 -24.78
CA ASN A 368 -48.29 21.45 -24.82
C ASN A 368 -48.84 21.66 -23.39
N VAL A 369 -48.21 22.55 -22.61
CA VAL A 369 -48.91 23.37 -21.60
C VAL A 369 -48.16 24.69 -21.43
N VAL A 370 -48.25 25.58 -22.42
CA VAL A 370 -48.23 27.04 -22.21
C VAL A 370 -49.17 27.62 -23.26
N ASN A 371 -50.41 27.87 -22.85
CA ASN A 371 -51.34 28.92 -23.30
C ASN A 371 -52.71 28.62 -22.69
N ASP A 372 -52.91 29.13 -21.47
CA ASP A 372 -53.98 30.06 -21.10
C ASP A 372 -53.94 30.34 -19.59
#